data_AF-A0A9P3PYM1-F1
#
_entry.id   AF-A0A9P3PYM1-F1
#
_cell.length_a   1.000
_cell.length_b   1.000
_cell.length_c   1.000
_cell.angle_alpha   90.00
_cell.angle_beta   90.00
_cell.angle_gamma   90.00
#
_symmetry.space_group_name_H-M   'P 1'
#
loop_
_entity.id
_entity.type
_entity.pdbx_description
1 polymer ?
#
loop_
_entity_poly.entity_id
_entity_poly.type
_entity_poly.pdbx_seq_one_letter_code
_entity_poly.pdbx_strand_id
1 'polypeptide(L)'
;MNVFGSNDDALPHIPDDITLAQFVLEYEHPLKSERGGVPCLIEDSTGRKISFDEVKNNTRALASVLRFTYSIGQNDVVMVSSPNHTEFPVVLWAVLMLGGIVSCSNPQFTVGELVHHLRTVKVTFAIAHSSNITTVLSAALLAGLSSDRVILIDRMTQAEPGIPNVHDLRQAGLRQKLAFQERALGPGEGRRKVALLSWSSGTTGMPKADWLTKARSRANAQIGQAYGLTEMTCTLAMIAGTQKRGPLGSGGRLLPGVRARVVRPDGSSANYGEEGEFVVKGPAAALGYLNHERGTRDTFVDG
;
A
#
# COMPACT_ATOMS: atom_id res chain seq x y z
N MET A 1 -4.29 4.90 34.44
CA MET A 1 -5.05 4.77 33.17
C MET A 1 -4.52 3.52 32.47
N ASN A 2 -5.36 2.52 32.21
CA ASN A 2 -4.90 1.26 31.62
C ASN A 2 -4.62 1.47 30.13
N VAL A 3 -3.34 1.43 29.76
CA VAL A 3 -2.88 1.45 28.36
C VAL A 3 -2.20 0.12 28.11
N PHE A 4 -2.66 -0.59 27.09
CA PHE A 4 -2.07 -1.85 26.65
C PHE A 4 -1.03 -1.56 25.56
N GLY A 5 0.06 -2.32 25.54
CA GLY A 5 1.10 -2.26 24.51
C GLY A 5 1.74 -3.64 24.32
N SER A 6 2.52 -3.81 23.26
CA SER A 6 3.38 -5.00 23.16
C SER A 6 4.49 -4.97 24.22
N ASN A 7 4.88 -6.15 24.69
CA ASN A 7 6.07 -6.34 25.53
C ASN A 7 7.36 -6.46 24.69
N ASP A 8 7.24 -6.49 23.36
CA ASP A 8 8.37 -6.59 22.44
C ASP A 8 9.18 -5.28 22.44
N ASP A 9 10.51 -5.42 22.35
CA ASP A 9 11.51 -4.36 22.52
C ASP A 9 11.18 -3.05 21.78
N ALA A 10 11.67 -1.93 22.33
CA ALA A 10 11.60 -0.63 21.67
C ALA A 10 12.08 -0.75 20.23
N LEU A 11 11.22 -0.41 19.27
CA LEU A 11 11.55 -0.45 17.86
C LEU A 11 12.83 0.36 17.61
N PRO A 12 13.75 -0.13 16.76
CA PRO A 12 14.88 0.67 16.31
C PRO A 12 14.41 1.99 15.70
N HIS A 13 15.30 2.97 15.66
CA HIS A 13 15.01 4.25 15.04
C HIS A 13 14.51 4.08 13.60
N ILE A 14 13.33 4.63 13.30
CA ILE A 14 12.77 4.69 11.96
C ILE A 14 13.07 6.08 11.39
N PRO A 15 13.87 6.20 10.31
CA PRO A 15 14.19 7.50 9.72
C PRO A 15 12.94 8.16 9.15
N ASP A 16 12.84 9.48 9.30
CA ASP A 16 11.73 10.29 8.81
C ASP A 16 12.15 11.41 7.84
N ASP A 17 13.42 11.39 7.43
CA ASP A 17 14.07 12.27 6.46
C ASP A 17 14.37 11.56 5.12
N ILE A 18 13.87 10.33 4.95
CA ILE A 18 13.95 9.57 3.70
C ILE A 18 12.55 9.16 3.22
N THR A 19 12.42 8.95 1.92
CA THR A 19 11.17 8.45 1.32
C THR A 19 10.94 6.98 1.65
N LEU A 20 9.68 6.53 1.54
CA LEU A 20 9.34 5.11 1.71
C LEU A 20 10.08 4.22 0.69
N ALA A 21 10.28 4.71 -0.54
CA ALA A 21 11.05 3.99 -1.56
C ALA A 21 12.52 3.82 -1.14
N GLN A 22 13.16 4.87 -0.62
CA GLN A 22 14.53 4.80 -0.09
C GLN A 22 14.61 3.86 1.10
N PHE A 23 13.66 3.94 2.03
CA PHE A 23 13.60 3.06 3.20
C PHE A 23 13.51 1.57 2.80
N VAL A 24 12.69 1.23 1.82
CA VAL A 24 12.50 -0.16 1.40
C VAL A 24 13.62 -0.67 0.50
N LEU A 25 14.11 0.15 -0.44
CA LEU A 25 15.04 -0.30 -1.47
C LEU A 25 16.52 -0.12 -1.10
N GLU A 26 16.87 0.90 -0.34
CA GLU A 26 18.27 1.31 -0.11
C GLU A 26 18.70 1.34 1.36
N TYR A 27 17.79 1.65 2.28
CA TYR A 27 18.14 1.81 3.68
C TYR A 27 18.53 0.45 4.31
N GLU A 28 19.64 0.46 5.04
CA GLU A 28 20.11 -0.69 5.81
C GLU A 28 19.57 -0.61 7.24
N HIS A 29 18.39 -1.18 7.44
CA HIS A 29 17.74 -1.26 8.75
C HIS A 29 18.29 -2.47 9.54
N PRO A 30 18.56 -2.35 10.86
CA PRO A 30 19.12 -3.45 11.67
C PRO A 30 18.25 -4.72 11.72
N LEU A 31 16.95 -4.60 11.45
CA LEU A 31 16.00 -5.72 11.36
C LEU A 31 15.78 -6.24 9.93
N LYS A 32 16.51 -5.73 8.93
CA LYS A 32 16.39 -6.18 7.54
C LYS A 32 16.97 -7.59 7.42
N SER A 33 16.14 -8.55 7.02
CA SER A 33 16.57 -9.93 6.82
C SER A 33 17.41 -10.08 5.55
N GLU A 34 18.48 -10.88 5.61
CA GLU A 34 19.23 -11.28 4.42
C GLU A 34 18.41 -12.26 3.56
N ARG A 35 18.34 -12.01 2.25
CA ARG A 35 17.52 -12.82 1.33
C ARG A 35 18.21 -14.07 0.79
N GLY A 36 19.51 -14.27 1.03
CA GLY A 36 20.22 -15.52 0.68
C GLY A 36 20.03 -16.02 -0.77
N GLY A 37 19.85 -15.11 -1.74
CA GLY A 37 19.58 -15.48 -3.15
C GLY A 37 18.16 -15.95 -3.46
N VAL A 38 17.23 -15.91 -2.49
CA VAL A 38 15.82 -16.23 -2.69
C VAL A 38 15.15 -15.15 -3.55
N PRO A 39 14.36 -15.53 -4.57
CA PRO A 39 13.67 -14.57 -5.41
C PRO A 39 12.73 -13.67 -4.59
N CYS A 40 12.63 -12.41 -5.01
CA CYS A 40 11.70 -11.47 -4.41
C CYS A 40 10.28 -11.68 -4.91
N LEU A 41 10.12 -11.95 -6.21
CA LEU A 41 8.83 -12.22 -6.86
C LEU A 41 8.97 -13.47 -7.74
N ILE A 42 7.88 -14.20 -7.89
CA ILE A 42 7.75 -15.31 -8.85
C ILE A 42 6.49 -15.07 -9.66
N GLU A 43 6.63 -15.03 -10.98
CA GLU A 43 5.50 -14.94 -11.90
C GLU A 43 4.78 -16.29 -11.96
N ASP A 44 3.49 -16.31 -11.62
CA ASP A 44 2.71 -17.54 -11.51
C ASP A 44 2.61 -18.31 -12.84
N SER A 45 2.35 -17.60 -13.94
CA SER A 45 2.12 -18.22 -15.26
C SER A 45 3.37 -18.81 -15.90
N THR A 46 4.56 -18.27 -15.61
CA THR A 46 5.82 -18.67 -16.27
C THR A 46 6.83 -19.30 -15.32
N GLY A 47 6.63 -19.15 -14.00
CA GLY A 47 7.62 -19.50 -12.99
C GLY A 47 8.85 -18.58 -12.97
N ARG A 48 8.83 -17.46 -13.72
CA ARG A 48 9.96 -16.52 -13.77
C ARG A 48 10.25 -15.96 -12.39
N LYS A 49 11.48 -16.17 -11.95
CA LYS A 49 12.00 -15.66 -10.67
C LYS A 49 12.62 -14.29 -10.90
N ILE A 50 12.27 -13.32 -10.05
CA ILE A 50 12.76 -11.95 -10.10
C ILE A 50 13.47 -11.67 -8.78
N SER A 51 14.75 -11.29 -8.85
CA SER A 51 15.54 -10.98 -7.65
C SER A 51 15.18 -9.59 -7.08
N PHE A 52 15.58 -9.33 -5.84
CA PHE A 52 15.38 -7.99 -5.25
C PHE A 52 16.19 -6.91 -5.99
N ASP A 53 17.42 -7.22 -6.40
CA ASP A 53 18.24 -6.31 -7.21
C ASP A 53 17.62 -6.03 -8.59
N GLU A 54 16.99 -7.04 -9.19
CA GLU A 54 16.23 -6.84 -10.42
C GLU A 54 15.06 -5.88 -10.20
N VAL A 55 14.29 -6.04 -9.10
CA VAL A 55 13.22 -5.08 -8.74
C VAL A 55 13.80 -3.67 -8.54
N LYS A 56 14.92 -3.51 -7.84
CA LYS A 56 15.58 -2.20 -7.64
C LYS A 56 15.99 -1.55 -8.95
N ASN A 57 16.66 -2.29 -9.83
CA ASN A 57 17.13 -1.78 -11.13
C ASN A 57 15.95 -1.45 -12.06
N ASN A 58 14.95 -2.31 -12.08
CA ASN A 58 13.71 -2.10 -12.83
C ASN A 58 12.95 -0.86 -12.34
N THR A 59 12.89 -0.66 -11.02
CA THR A 59 12.25 0.51 -10.41
C THR A 59 12.91 1.80 -10.87
N ARG A 60 14.24 1.89 -10.79
CA ARG A 60 14.99 3.07 -11.23
C ARG A 60 14.81 3.36 -12.72
N ALA A 61 14.88 2.31 -13.54
CA ALA A 61 14.71 2.41 -14.98
C ALA A 61 13.29 2.90 -15.36
N LEU A 62 12.26 2.37 -14.70
CA LEU A 62 10.89 2.84 -14.93
C LEU A 62 10.70 4.26 -14.41
N ALA A 63 11.20 4.58 -13.22
CA ALA A 63 11.09 5.91 -12.63
C ALA A 63 11.73 6.99 -13.52
N SER A 64 12.89 6.72 -14.11
CA SER A 64 13.53 7.68 -15.02
C SER A 64 12.67 7.96 -16.25
N VAL A 65 12.08 6.94 -16.86
CA VAL A 65 11.19 7.12 -18.01
C VAL A 65 9.89 7.83 -17.62
N LEU A 66 9.28 7.48 -16.49
CA LEU A 66 8.10 8.19 -15.98
C LEU A 66 8.39 9.68 -15.75
N ARG A 67 9.57 9.99 -15.21
CA ARG A 67 10.03 11.36 -14.99
C ARG A 67 10.24 12.13 -16.29
N PHE A 68 11.00 11.58 -17.23
CA PHE A 68 11.42 12.35 -18.42
C PHE A 68 10.38 12.34 -19.54
N THR A 69 9.57 11.28 -19.67
CA THR A 69 8.54 11.19 -20.70
C THR A 69 7.22 11.80 -20.26
N TYR A 70 6.81 11.55 -19.01
CA TYR A 70 5.50 11.96 -18.51
C TYR A 70 5.57 13.06 -17.44
N SER A 71 6.76 13.55 -17.11
CA SER A 71 6.95 14.61 -16.10
C SER A 71 6.40 14.25 -14.72
N ILE A 72 6.26 12.95 -14.40
CA ILE A 72 5.79 12.51 -13.08
C ILE A 72 6.80 12.96 -12.01
N GLY A 73 6.27 13.50 -10.92
CA GLY A 73 7.09 14.01 -9.82
C GLY A 73 6.30 14.19 -8.54
N GLN A 74 6.65 15.26 -7.82
CA GLN A 74 6.12 15.51 -6.49
C GLN A 74 4.61 15.72 -6.50
N ASN A 75 3.92 14.92 -5.70
CA ASN A 75 2.48 15.00 -5.45
C ASN A 75 1.60 14.66 -6.67
N ASP A 76 2.19 14.21 -7.78
CA ASP A 76 1.41 13.59 -8.86
C ASP A 76 0.73 12.33 -8.34
N VAL A 77 -0.57 12.21 -8.59
CA VAL A 77 -1.35 11.05 -8.17
C VAL A 77 -1.45 10.09 -9.33
N VAL A 78 -0.79 8.94 -9.20
CA VAL A 78 -0.79 7.86 -10.19
C VAL A 78 -1.77 6.79 -9.75
N MET A 79 -2.82 6.59 -10.55
CA MET A 79 -3.77 5.50 -10.33
C MET A 79 -3.22 4.20 -10.91
N VAL A 80 -3.27 3.10 -10.15
CA VAL A 80 -2.98 1.76 -10.67
C VAL A 80 -4.25 0.91 -10.61
N SER A 81 -4.71 0.43 -11.76
CA SER A 81 -5.91 -0.39 -11.93
C SER A 81 -5.54 -1.73 -12.55
N SER A 82 -5.16 -2.69 -11.71
CA SER A 82 -4.64 -3.97 -12.19
C SER A 82 -4.98 -5.10 -11.21
N PRO A 83 -5.23 -6.33 -11.70
CA PRO A 83 -5.08 -7.52 -10.87
C PRO A 83 -3.60 -7.67 -10.42
N ASN A 84 -3.33 -8.70 -9.61
CA ASN A 84 -1.97 -9.01 -9.19
C ASN A 84 -1.07 -9.21 -10.42
N HIS A 85 0.02 -8.44 -10.49
CA HIS A 85 0.98 -8.48 -11.59
C HIS A 85 2.40 -8.25 -11.06
N THR A 86 3.40 -8.87 -11.68
CA THR A 86 4.81 -8.81 -11.24
C THR A 86 5.44 -7.42 -11.43
N GLU A 87 4.95 -6.63 -12.39
CA GLU A 87 5.35 -5.22 -12.57
C GLU A 87 4.69 -4.28 -11.54
N PHE A 88 3.68 -4.74 -10.76
CA PHE A 88 2.97 -3.88 -9.81
C PHE A 88 3.90 -3.29 -8.73
N PRO A 89 4.78 -4.07 -8.06
CA PRO A 89 5.73 -3.50 -7.12
C PRO A 89 6.72 -2.53 -7.78
N VAL A 90 7.14 -2.81 -9.01
CA VAL A 90 8.06 -1.93 -9.77
C VAL A 90 7.40 -0.57 -10.04
N VAL A 91 6.15 -0.57 -10.50
CA VAL A 91 5.34 0.65 -10.70
C VAL A 91 5.18 1.42 -9.40
N LEU A 92 4.74 0.72 -8.35
CA LEU A 92 4.52 1.31 -7.03
C LEU A 92 5.77 2.05 -6.54
N TRP A 93 6.91 1.36 -6.52
CA TRP A 93 8.16 1.95 -6.06
C TRP A 93 8.68 3.05 -6.98
N ALA A 94 8.47 2.95 -8.30
CA ALA A 94 8.94 3.94 -9.25
C ALA A 94 8.22 5.28 -9.05
N VAL A 95 6.90 5.26 -8.84
CA VAL A 95 6.12 6.47 -8.55
C VAL A 95 6.54 7.07 -7.20
N LEU A 96 6.67 6.25 -6.16
CA LEU A 96 7.07 6.71 -4.83
C LEU A 96 8.49 7.29 -4.80
N MET A 97 9.41 6.72 -5.59
CA MET A 97 10.79 7.22 -5.75
C MET A 97 10.83 8.63 -6.37
N LEU A 98 9.85 8.95 -7.23
CA LEU A 98 9.70 10.30 -7.79
C LEU A 98 8.99 11.29 -6.84
N GLY A 99 8.55 10.81 -5.67
CA GLY A 99 7.71 11.57 -4.74
C GLY A 99 6.25 11.71 -5.18
N GLY A 100 5.84 10.91 -6.16
CA GLY A 100 4.43 10.76 -6.52
C GLY A 100 3.66 10.02 -5.43
N ILE A 101 2.35 9.98 -5.60
CA ILE A 101 1.39 9.30 -4.72
C ILE A 101 0.75 8.19 -5.54
N VAL A 102 0.65 6.98 -4.98
CA VAL A 102 -0.03 5.88 -5.65
C VAL A 102 -1.44 5.72 -5.10
N SER A 103 -2.43 5.66 -5.98
CA SER A 103 -3.79 5.29 -5.62
C SER A 103 -4.18 3.98 -6.30
N CYS A 104 -4.37 2.93 -5.51
CA CYS A 104 -4.80 1.64 -6.01
C CYS A 104 -6.31 1.64 -6.25
N SER A 105 -6.74 1.14 -7.39
CA SER A 105 -8.15 0.93 -7.72
C SER A 105 -8.44 -0.56 -7.88
N ASN A 106 -9.66 -0.98 -7.55
CA ASN A 106 -10.09 -2.33 -7.88
C ASN A 106 -10.25 -2.43 -9.41
N PRO A 107 -9.59 -3.37 -10.09
CA PRO A 107 -9.72 -3.51 -11.55
C PRO A 107 -11.14 -3.85 -12.03
N GLN A 108 -12.03 -4.24 -11.13
CA GLN A 108 -13.43 -4.57 -11.40
C GLN A 108 -14.38 -3.36 -11.25
N PHE A 109 -13.89 -2.18 -10.87
CA PHE A 109 -14.74 -0.99 -10.80
C PHE A 109 -15.35 -0.65 -12.16
N THR A 110 -16.59 -0.18 -12.09
CA THR A 110 -17.33 0.35 -13.23
C THR A 110 -16.77 1.71 -13.68
N VAL A 111 -17.15 2.16 -14.87
CA VAL A 111 -16.76 3.49 -15.38
C VAL A 111 -17.16 4.60 -14.41
N GLY A 112 -18.38 4.56 -13.85
CA GLY A 112 -18.86 5.59 -12.92
C GLY A 112 -18.04 5.65 -11.62
N GLU A 113 -17.72 4.49 -11.05
CA GLU A 113 -16.87 4.38 -9.87
C GLU A 113 -15.45 4.90 -10.15
N LEU A 114 -14.87 4.57 -11.31
CA LEU A 114 -13.56 5.07 -11.72
C LEU A 114 -13.57 6.59 -11.99
N VAL A 115 -14.62 7.15 -12.59
CA VAL A 115 -14.75 8.62 -12.77
C VAL A 115 -14.77 9.32 -11.41
N HIS A 116 -15.53 8.76 -10.45
CA HIS A 116 -15.54 9.27 -9.09
C HIS A 116 -14.13 9.18 -8.48
N HIS A 117 -13.45 8.04 -8.61
CA HIS A 117 -12.09 7.85 -8.11
C HIS A 117 -11.13 8.89 -8.70
N LEU A 118 -11.03 8.96 -10.03
CA LEU A 118 -10.14 9.86 -10.77
C LEU A 118 -10.29 11.32 -10.30
N ARG A 119 -11.53 11.78 -10.12
CA ARG A 119 -11.82 13.17 -9.68
C ARG A 119 -11.52 13.38 -8.19
N THR A 120 -11.92 12.46 -7.33
CA THR A 120 -11.78 12.59 -5.87
C THR A 120 -10.32 12.69 -5.44
N VAL A 121 -9.45 11.85 -6.01
CA VAL A 121 -8.01 11.85 -5.69
C VAL A 121 -7.17 12.66 -6.67
N LYS A 122 -7.80 13.32 -7.65
CA LYS A 122 -7.14 14.18 -8.66
C LYS A 122 -5.99 13.46 -9.40
N VAL A 123 -6.32 12.32 -10.00
CA VAL A 123 -5.35 11.50 -10.74
C VAL A 123 -4.76 12.29 -11.91
N THR A 124 -3.43 12.29 -12.03
CA THR A 124 -2.68 12.94 -13.12
C THR A 124 -2.10 11.94 -14.12
N PHE A 125 -2.06 10.65 -13.76
CA PHE A 125 -1.61 9.56 -14.62
C PHE A 125 -2.25 8.23 -14.22
N ALA A 126 -2.57 7.37 -15.18
CA ALA A 126 -3.19 6.08 -14.92
C ALA A 126 -2.40 4.93 -15.55
N ILE A 127 -2.27 3.85 -14.81
CA ILE A 127 -1.65 2.60 -15.24
C ILE A 127 -2.72 1.51 -15.08
N ALA A 128 -3.14 0.92 -16.20
CA ALA A 128 -4.25 -0.03 -16.24
C ALA A 128 -3.81 -1.38 -16.79
N HIS A 129 -4.55 -2.43 -16.46
CA HIS A 129 -4.34 -3.74 -17.06
C HIS A 129 -5.12 -3.85 -18.38
N SER A 130 -4.59 -4.60 -19.35
CA SER A 130 -5.25 -4.82 -20.65
C SER A 130 -6.70 -5.30 -20.50
N SER A 131 -7.00 -6.08 -19.47
CA SER A 131 -8.35 -6.59 -19.19
C SER A 131 -9.38 -5.52 -18.82
N ASN A 132 -8.96 -4.32 -18.41
CA ASN A 132 -9.86 -3.24 -17.99
C ASN A 132 -9.53 -1.88 -18.63
N ILE A 133 -8.65 -1.86 -19.63
CA ILE A 133 -8.18 -0.64 -20.28
C ILE A 133 -9.32 0.19 -20.88
N THR A 134 -10.30 -0.44 -21.54
CA THR A 134 -11.45 0.25 -22.14
C THR A 134 -12.28 0.98 -21.09
N THR A 135 -12.49 0.37 -19.92
CA THR A 135 -13.20 0.99 -18.79
C THR A 135 -12.41 2.18 -18.25
N VAL A 136 -11.10 2.03 -18.08
CA VAL A 136 -10.21 3.10 -17.59
C VAL A 136 -10.15 4.27 -18.57
N LEU A 137 -10.03 4.01 -19.88
CA LEU A 137 -10.03 5.07 -20.91
C LEU A 137 -11.36 5.83 -20.96
N SER A 138 -12.48 5.10 -20.87
CA SER A 138 -13.81 5.71 -20.81
C SER A 138 -13.95 6.62 -19.57
N ALA A 139 -13.48 6.14 -18.41
CA ALA A 139 -13.48 6.92 -17.19
C ALA A 139 -12.52 8.12 -17.25
N ALA A 140 -11.33 7.94 -17.83
CA ALA A 140 -10.34 8.98 -18.03
C ALA A 140 -10.91 10.14 -18.88
N LEU A 141 -11.53 9.81 -20.02
CA LEU A 141 -12.20 10.79 -20.88
C LEU A 141 -13.26 11.59 -20.11
N LEU A 142 -14.15 10.91 -19.38
CA LEU A 142 -15.21 11.56 -18.60
C LEU A 142 -14.65 12.39 -17.43
N ALA A 143 -13.53 11.98 -16.84
CA ALA A 143 -12.86 12.70 -15.76
C ALA A 143 -11.97 13.86 -16.25
N GLY A 144 -11.70 13.96 -17.55
CA GLY A 144 -10.81 14.96 -18.15
C GLY A 144 -9.33 14.59 -18.10
N LEU A 145 -9.00 13.32 -17.87
CA LEU A 145 -7.63 12.80 -17.98
C LEU A 145 -7.35 12.45 -19.45
N SER A 146 -6.31 13.07 -20.02
CA SER A 146 -5.92 12.85 -21.41
C SER A 146 -5.46 11.40 -21.65
N SER A 147 -5.76 10.84 -22.83
CA SER A 147 -5.46 9.43 -23.13
C SER A 147 -3.96 9.12 -23.20
N ASP A 148 -3.11 10.10 -23.50
CA ASP A 148 -1.63 9.98 -23.44
C ASP A 148 -1.09 9.88 -22.01
N ARG A 149 -1.95 10.08 -21.00
CA ARG A 149 -1.66 9.87 -19.58
C ARG A 149 -2.12 8.51 -19.05
N VAL A 150 -2.47 7.59 -19.96
CA VAL A 150 -2.88 6.22 -19.63
C VAL A 150 -1.92 5.24 -20.30
N ILE A 151 -1.34 4.32 -19.52
CA ILE A 151 -0.47 3.24 -20.04
C ILE A 151 -0.91 1.87 -19.51
N LEU A 152 -0.46 0.82 -20.19
CA LEU A 152 -0.70 -0.56 -19.79
C LEU A 152 0.35 -1.04 -18.79
N ILE A 153 -0.06 -1.81 -17.77
CA ILE A 153 0.86 -2.47 -16.84
C ILE A 153 1.49 -3.74 -17.44
N ASP A 154 0.74 -4.42 -18.30
CA ASP A 154 1.09 -5.68 -18.92
C ASP A 154 1.41 -5.50 -20.41
N ARG A 155 1.96 -6.55 -21.04
CA ARG A 155 2.44 -6.48 -22.44
C ARG A 155 1.33 -6.68 -23.49
N MET A 156 0.10 -6.90 -23.08
CA MET A 156 -0.95 -7.31 -24.01
C MET A 156 -1.56 -6.10 -24.72
N THR A 157 -0.92 -5.71 -25.83
CA THR A 157 -1.35 -4.59 -26.68
C THR A 157 -2.50 -4.92 -27.63
N GLN A 158 -2.96 -6.18 -27.67
CA GLN A 158 -4.05 -6.62 -28.55
C GLN A 158 -5.40 -5.97 -28.21
N ALA A 159 -5.58 -5.49 -26.96
CA ALA A 159 -6.82 -4.82 -26.56
C ALA A 159 -6.96 -3.42 -27.17
N GLU A 160 -5.87 -2.67 -27.29
CA GLU A 160 -5.83 -1.31 -27.88
C GLU A 160 -4.42 -1.03 -28.46
N PRO A 161 -4.21 -1.23 -29.77
CA PRO A 161 -2.92 -1.00 -30.41
C PRO A 161 -2.49 0.47 -30.28
N GLY A 162 -1.32 0.71 -29.69
CA GLY A 162 -0.71 2.05 -29.60
C GLY A 162 -0.60 2.62 -28.19
N ILE A 163 -1.21 2.00 -27.17
CA ILE A 163 -1.02 2.41 -25.78
C ILE A 163 0.34 1.89 -25.28
N PRO A 164 1.24 2.75 -24.77
CA PRO A 164 2.51 2.31 -24.21
C PRO A 164 2.31 1.36 -23.03
N ASN A 165 3.27 0.46 -22.77
CA ASN A 165 3.23 -0.44 -21.63
C ASN A 165 4.47 -0.31 -20.74
N VAL A 166 4.31 -0.68 -19.47
CA VAL A 166 5.36 -0.60 -18.45
C VAL A 166 6.59 -1.42 -18.83
N HIS A 167 6.42 -2.60 -19.46
CA HIS A 167 7.54 -3.44 -19.85
C HIS A 167 8.46 -2.72 -20.84
N ASP A 168 7.91 -2.18 -21.93
CA ASP A 168 8.69 -1.51 -22.98
C ASP A 168 9.32 -0.21 -22.48
N LEU A 169 8.58 0.58 -21.69
CA LEU A 169 9.09 1.78 -21.06
C LEU A 169 10.26 1.46 -20.12
N ARG A 170 10.13 0.42 -19.31
CA ARG A 170 11.21 -0.05 -18.43
C ARG A 170 12.43 -0.50 -19.22
N GLN A 171 12.25 -1.25 -20.31
CA GLN A 171 13.37 -1.65 -21.18
C GLN A 171 14.07 -0.45 -21.81
N ALA A 172 13.31 0.58 -22.21
CA ALA A 172 13.89 1.84 -22.68
C ALA A 172 14.72 2.52 -21.59
N GLY A 173 14.21 2.58 -20.35
CA GLY A 173 14.93 3.14 -19.20
C GLY A 173 16.25 2.41 -18.89
N LEU A 174 16.25 1.08 -18.97
CA LEU A 174 17.45 0.25 -18.78
C LEU A 174 18.53 0.54 -19.84
N ARG A 175 18.11 0.82 -21.08
CA ARG A 175 19.03 1.16 -22.18
C ARG A 175 19.58 2.57 -22.07
N GLN A 176 18.72 3.54 -21.75
CA GLN A 176 19.09 4.96 -21.73
C GLN A 176 19.91 5.33 -20.48
N LYS A 177 19.80 4.57 -19.38
CA LYS A 177 20.48 4.83 -18.09
C LYS A 177 20.33 6.27 -17.60
N LEU A 178 19.17 6.89 -17.86
CA LEU A 178 18.87 8.23 -17.40
C LEU A 178 18.81 8.23 -15.87
N ALA A 179 19.64 9.06 -15.25
CA ALA A 179 19.64 9.26 -13.81
C ALA A 179 18.86 10.52 -13.46
N PHE A 180 18.06 10.44 -12.41
CA PHE A 180 17.50 11.61 -11.73
C PHE A 180 17.98 11.59 -10.28
N GLN A 181 18.02 12.75 -9.66
CA GLN A 181 18.33 12.83 -8.24
C GLN A 181 17.06 12.56 -7.44
N GLU A 182 17.08 11.49 -6.65
CA GLU A 182 16.03 11.24 -5.66
C GLU A 182 16.00 12.39 -4.64
N ARG A 183 14.79 12.79 -4.25
CA ARG A 183 14.63 13.86 -3.28
C ARG A 183 15.00 13.37 -1.88
N ALA A 184 15.85 14.12 -1.19
CA ALA A 184 15.99 14.03 0.26
C ALA A 184 14.82 14.75 0.94
N LEU A 185 14.20 14.12 1.93
CA LEU A 185 13.15 14.77 2.71
C LEU A 185 13.78 15.59 3.83
N GLY A 186 13.07 16.64 4.28
CA GLY A 186 13.46 17.34 5.50
C GLY A 186 13.19 16.49 6.75
N PRO A 187 13.82 16.79 7.90
CA PRO A 187 13.53 16.12 9.16
C PRO A 187 12.02 16.12 9.48
N GLY A 188 11.46 14.94 9.76
CA GLY A 188 10.04 14.76 10.05
C GLY A 188 9.08 14.86 8.85
N GLU A 189 9.55 15.16 7.64
CA GLU A 189 8.70 15.26 6.46
C GLU A 189 8.14 13.89 6.04
N GLY A 190 8.91 12.81 6.19
CA GLY A 190 8.49 11.45 5.88
C GLY A 190 7.23 11.02 6.63
N ARG A 191 7.00 11.55 7.85
CA ARG A 191 5.78 11.28 8.64
C ARG A 191 4.53 11.94 8.07
N ARG A 192 4.68 12.96 7.23
CA ARG A 192 3.58 13.77 6.69
C ARG A 192 3.41 13.59 5.18
N LYS A 193 4.39 12.99 4.51
CA LYS A 193 4.34 12.74 3.07
C LYS A 193 3.32 11.64 2.78
N VAL A 194 2.29 11.98 2.02
CA VAL A 194 1.36 10.99 1.48
C VAL A 194 2.10 10.12 0.48
N ALA A 195 2.08 8.80 0.70
CA ALA A 195 2.61 7.80 -0.22
C ALA A 195 1.47 7.07 -0.95
N LEU A 196 0.43 6.67 -0.21
CA LEU A 196 -0.68 5.86 -0.71
C LEU A 196 -2.02 6.51 -0.42
N LEU A 197 -2.92 6.45 -1.40
CA LEU A 197 -4.33 6.78 -1.25
C LEU A 197 -5.16 5.51 -1.48
N SER A 198 -5.56 4.88 -0.38
CA SER A 198 -6.38 3.66 -0.37
C SER A 198 -7.84 4.00 -0.08
N TRP A 199 -8.75 3.30 -0.77
CA TRP A 199 -10.19 3.43 -0.53
C TRP A 199 -10.61 2.53 0.64
N SER A 200 -11.24 3.11 1.66
CA SER A 200 -11.89 2.32 2.71
C SER A 200 -13.33 2.00 2.31
N SER A 201 -13.85 0.88 2.81
CA SER A 201 -15.26 0.51 2.63
C SER A 201 -16.24 1.41 3.40
N GLY A 202 -15.74 2.45 4.10
CA GLY A 202 -16.47 3.18 5.13
C GLY A 202 -16.64 2.34 6.41
N THR A 203 -16.56 2.98 7.57
CA THR A 203 -16.75 2.34 8.89
C THR A 203 -18.23 2.05 9.21
N THR A 204 -19.15 2.40 8.30
CA THR A 204 -20.61 2.19 8.45
C THR A 204 -21.12 0.86 7.87
N GLY A 205 -20.23 0.00 7.38
CA GLY A 205 -20.58 -1.37 7.02
C GLY A 205 -20.38 -2.32 8.21
N MET A 206 -21.38 -3.17 8.51
CA MET A 206 -21.19 -4.23 9.50
C MET A 206 -20.00 -5.12 9.11
N PRO A 207 -19.11 -5.50 10.06
CA PRO A 207 -18.10 -6.50 9.80
C PRO A 207 -18.78 -7.78 9.34
N LYS A 208 -18.47 -8.23 8.12
CA LYS A 208 -18.93 -9.53 7.63
C LYS A 208 -18.05 -10.60 8.27
N ALA A 209 -18.63 -11.39 9.16
CA ALA A 209 -17.99 -12.56 9.70
C ALA A 209 -17.92 -13.63 8.59
N ASP A 210 -16.71 -13.90 8.10
CA ASP A 210 -16.49 -15.08 7.26
C ASP A 210 -16.44 -16.34 8.13
N TRP A 211 -17.23 -17.32 7.73
CA TRP A 211 -17.31 -18.63 8.39
C TRP A 211 -16.00 -19.40 8.21
N LEU A 212 -15.08 -19.29 9.18
CA LEU A 212 -13.96 -20.22 9.35
C LEU A 212 -14.47 -21.59 9.85
N THR A 213 -15.26 -22.27 9.02
CA THR A 213 -15.72 -23.62 9.31
C THR A 213 -14.53 -24.57 9.08
N LYS A 214 -13.95 -25.09 10.17
CA LYS A 214 -12.99 -26.21 10.21
C LYS A 214 -12.08 -26.25 8.96
N ALA A 215 -11.17 -25.28 8.83
CA ALA A 215 -9.96 -25.52 8.06
C ALA A 215 -9.18 -26.64 8.77
N ARG A 216 -9.55 -27.90 8.46
CA ARG A 216 -8.73 -29.06 8.80
C ARG A 216 -7.37 -28.75 8.23
N SER A 217 -6.41 -28.57 9.13
CA SER A 217 -4.99 -28.45 8.83
C SER A 217 -4.64 -29.51 7.78
N ARG A 218 -4.48 -29.09 6.52
CA ARG A 218 -3.60 -29.83 5.62
C ARG A 218 -2.25 -29.87 6.34
N ALA A 219 -1.72 -31.08 6.49
CA ALA A 219 -0.65 -31.39 7.43
C ALA A 219 0.45 -30.32 7.41
N ASN A 220 0.80 -29.79 8.59
CA ASN A 220 1.84 -28.78 8.85
C ASN A 220 1.54 -27.28 8.68
N ALA A 221 0.31 -26.85 8.34
CA ALA A 221 -0.02 -25.42 8.30
C ALA A 221 -0.29 -24.79 9.69
N GLN A 222 0.29 -23.63 9.96
CA GLN A 222 -0.05 -22.77 11.10
C GLN A 222 -1.18 -21.83 10.68
N ILE A 223 -2.24 -21.72 11.49
CA ILE A 223 -3.36 -20.82 11.24
C ILE A 223 -3.34 -19.74 12.31
N GLY A 224 -3.30 -18.49 11.87
CA GLY A 224 -3.31 -17.31 12.71
C GLY A 224 -4.37 -16.33 12.28
N GLN A 225 -4.74 -15.44 13.21
CA GLN A 225 -5.55 -14.27 12.92
C GLN A 225 -4.70 -13.02 13.12
N ALA A 226 -4.97 -12.02 12.29
CA ALA A 226 -4.48 -10.66 12.45
C ALA A 226 -5.71 -9.75 12.43
N TYR A 227 -5.68 -8.72 13.27
CA TYR A 227 -6.68 -7.66 13.31
C TYR A 227 -6.04 -6.34 12.90
N GLY A 228 -6.81 -5.50 12.22
CA GLY A 228 -6.28 -4.33 11.54
C GLY A 228 -7.34 -3.56 10.77
N LEU A 229 -6.99 -2.33 10.38
CA LEU A 229 -7.85 -1.36 9.71
C LEU A 229 -7.03 -0.65 8.63
N THR A 230 -7.69 -0.16 7.58
CA THR A 230 -7.04 0.64 6.53
C THR A 230 -6.40 1.90 7.13
N GLU A 231 -7.07 2.51 8.11
CA GLU A 231 -6.66 3.68 8.89
C GLU A 231 -5.42 3.43 9.76
N MET A 232 -5.04 2.17 9.99
CA MET A 232 -3.82 1.76 10.69
C MET A 232 -2.80 1.09 9.76
N THR A 233 -2.88 1.34 8.45
CA THR A 233 -1.99 0.78 7.43
C THR A 233 -1.87 -0.74 7.54
N CYS A 234 -3.02 -1.42 7.45
CA CYS A 234 -3.19 -2.88 7.43
C CYS A 234 -3.36 -3.55 8.79
N THR A 235 -2.32 -3.68 9.63
CA THR A 235 -2.36 -4.58 10.80
C THR A 235 -1.98 -3.87 12.09
N LEU A 236 -2.73 -4.12 13.17
CA LEU A 236 -2.47 -3.58 14.51
C LEU A 236 -2.19 -4.67 15.56
N ALA A 237 -2.73 -5.88 15.35
CA ALA A 237 -2.48 -7.04 16.20
C ALA A 237 -2.40 -8.32 15.37
N MET A 238 -1.56 -9.25 15.79
CA MET A 238 -1.46 -10.58 15.18
C MET A 238 -0.99 -11.61 16.20
N ILE A 239 -1.22 -12.90 15.91
CA ILE A 239 -0.56 -13.96 16.67
C ILE A 239 0.96 -13.80 16.58
N ALA A 240 1.68 -14.07 17.67
CA ALA A 240 3.14 -13.99 17.62
C ALA A 240 3.69 -15.04 16.64
N GLY A 241 4.71 -14.71 15.85
CA GLY A 241 5.28 -15.63 14.86
C GLY A 241 5.85 -16.93 15.44
N THR A 242 6.10 -16.98 16.75
CA THR A 242 6.52 -18.17 17.50
C THR A 242 5.34 -19.05 17.94
N GLN A 243 4.10 -18.56 17.85
CA GLN A 243 2.90 -19.29 18.25
C GLN A 243 2.29 -20.04 17.08
N LYS A 244 2.23 -21.38 17.19
CA LYS A 244 1.62 -22.24 16.16
C LYS A 244 0.10 -22.11 16.08
N ARG A 245 -0.54 -21.71 17.20
CA ARG A 245 -1.98 -21.49 17.34
C ARG A 245 -2.19 -20.39 18.39
N GLY A 246 -2.92 -19.34 18.02
CA GLY A 246 -3.41 -18.35 18.98
C GLY A 246 -4.64 -18.85 19.75
N PRO A 247 -5.02 -18.20 20.87
CA PRO A 247 -6.30 -18.45 21.52
C PRO A 247 -7.45 -18.23 20.52
N LEU A 248 -8.40 -19.17 20.47
CA LEU A 248 -9.57 -19.04 19.59
C LEU A 248 -10.38 -17.80 19.95
N GLY A 249 -10.80 -17.05 18.93
CA GLY A 249 -11.54 -15.80 19.11
C GLY A 249 -10.67 -14.58 19.45
N SER A 250 -9.34 -14.73 19.47
CA SER A 250 -8.41 -13.62 19.72
C SER A 250 -7.87 -13.02 18.41
N GLY A 251 -7.87 -11.69 18.31
CA GLY A 251 -7.18 -10.94 17.25
C GLY A 251 -5.64 -10.91 17.38
N GLY A 252 -5.08 -11.59 18.39
CA GLY A 252 -3.64 -11.64 18.64
C GLY A 252 -3.14 -10.60 19.64
N ARG A 253 -1.84 -10.33 19.61
CA ARG A 253 -1.16 -9.31 20.43
C ARG A 253 -0.87 -8.08 19.58
N LEU A 254 -0.89 -6.90 20.22
CA LEU A 254 -0.52 -5.65 19.57
C LEU A 254 0.89 -5.75 18.96
N LEU A 255 1.06 -5.17 17.79
CA LEU A 255 2.38 -5.04 17.17
C LEU A 255 3.28 -4.09 17.98
N PRO A 256 4.62 -4.24 17.90
CA PRO A 256 5.55 -3.29 18.50
C PRO A 256 5.25 -1.85 18.09
N GLY A 257 5.33 -0.91 19.04
CA GLY A 257 5.00 0.50 18.82
C GLY A 257 3.51 0.85 18.80
N VAL A 258 2.61 -0.14 18.80
CA VAL A 258 1.16 0.08 18.93
C VAL A 258 0.75 0.08 20.40
N ARG A 259 -0.03 1.08 20.79
CA ARG A 259 -0.67 1.19 22.09
C ARG A 259 -2.18 1.21 21.91
N ALA A 260 -2.91 0.63 22.85
CA ALA A 260 -4.37 0.60 22.83
C ALA A 260 -4.98 0.89 24.19
N ARG A 261 -6.22 1.37 24.18
CA ARG A 261 -7.11 1.39 25.34
C ARG A 261 -8.45 0.78 24.94
N VAL A 262 -9.14 0.23 25.92
CA VAL A 262 -10.57 -0.08 25.83
C VAL A 262 -11.30 1.02 26.60
N VAL A 263 -12.20 1.74 25.95
CA VAL A 263 -12.90 2.91 26.50
C VAL A 263 -14.35 2.51 26.76
N ARG A 264 -14.78 2.60 28.01
CA ARG A 264 -16.17 2.34 28.40
C ARG A 264 -17.08 3.46 27.89
N PRO A 265 -18.42 3.26 27.83
CA PRO A 265 -19.35 4.29 27.38
C PRO A 265 -19.31 5.62 28.18
N ASP A 266 -18.81 5.58 29.42
CA ASP A 266 -18.62 6.76 30.28
C ASP A 266 -17.30 7.51 30.01
N GLY A 267 -16.49 7.06 29.04
CA GLY A 267 -15.19 7.62 28.68
C GLY A 267 -14.01 7.11 29.53
N SER A 268 -14.26 6.29 30.55
CA SER A 268 -13.21 5.73 31.42
C SER A 268 -12.49 4.55 30.76
N SER A 269 -11.25 4.24 31.20
CA SER A 269 -10.50 3.11 30.66
C SER A 269 -10.89 1.78 31.32
N ALA A 270 -11.28 0.80 30.51
CA ALA A 270 -11.61 -0.57 30.93
C ALA A 270 -10.41 -1.33 31.53
N ASN A 271 -10.72 -2.29 32.40
CA ASN A 271 -9.75 -3.25 32.92
C ASN A 271 -9.66 -4.49 32.01
N TYR A 272 -8.73 -5.39 32.31
CA TYR A 272 -8.69 -6.71 31.67
C TYR A 272 -10.02 -7.45 31.85
N GLY A 273 -10.56 -7.96 30.74
CA GLY A 273 -11.81 -8.73 30.72
C GLY A 273 -13.09 -7.90 30.62
N GLU A 274 -12.99 -6.58 30.52
CA GLU A 274 -14.14 -5.70 30.38
C GLU A 274 -14.30 -5.19 28.93
N GLU A 275 -15.55 -4.95 28.52
CA GLU A 275 -15.90 -4.51 27.17
C GLU A 275 -15.91 -2.98 27.04
N GLY A 276 -15.71 -2.51 25.81
CA GLY A 276 -15.74 -1.09 25.46
C GLY A 276 -15.22 -0.86 24.04
N GLU A 277 -15.11 0.41 23.66
CA GLU A 277 -14.56 0.83 22.38
C GLU A 277 -13.04 0.65 22.35
N PHE A 278 -12.53 0.03 21.29
CA PHE A 278 -11.10 -0.23 21.14
C PHE A 278 -10.41 0.93 20.40
N VAL A 279 -9.69 1.77 21.14
CA VAL A 279 -8.95 2.91 20.59
C VAL A 279 -7.46 2.61 20.53
N VAL A 280 -6.80 2.99 19.45
CA VAL A 280 -5.41 2.65 19.18
C VAL A 280 -4.58 3.87 18.79
N LYS A 281 -3.28 3.82 19.09
CA LYS A 281 -2.27 4.80 18.69
C LYS A 281 -1.01 4.08 18.28
N GLY A 282 -0.42 4.45 17.16
CA GLY A 282 0.82 3.84 16.67
C GLY A 282 1.39 4.53 15.44
N PRO A 283 2.62 4.20 15.05
CA PRO A 283 3.34 4.86 13.94
C PRO A 283 2.71 4.60 12.57
N ALA A 284 1.87 3.56 12.44
CA ALA A 284 1.19 3.17 11.22
C ALA A 284 -0.18 3.85 11.01
N ALA A 285 -0.57 4.77 11.91
CA ALA A 285 -1.81 5.53 11.77
C ALA A 285 -1.79 6.39 10.49
N ALA A 286 -2.89 6.36 9.74
CA ALA A 286 -3.07 7.21 8.58
C ALA A 286 -3.14 8.68 8.97
N LEU A 287 -2.85 9.56 8.01
CA LEU A 287 -2.92 11.01 8.21
C LEU A 287 -4.36 11.54 8.35
N GLY A 288 -5.34 10.74 7.92
CA GLY A 288 -6.75 11.10 7.88
C GLY A 288 -7.41 10.72 6.57
N TYR A 289 -8.66 11.14 6.40
CA TYR A 289 -9.42 10.98 5.16
C TYR A 289 -9.24 12.19 4.24
N LEU A 290 -8.91 11.92 2.97
CA LEU A 290 -8.72 12.96 1.96
C LEU A 290 -10.03 13.75 1.75
N ASN A 291 -9.96 15.08 1.82
CA ASN A 291 -11.09 16.01 1.65
C ASN A 291 -12.29 15.76 2.57
N HIS A 292 -12.09 15.09 3.72
CA HIS A 292 -13.18 14.72 4.63
C HIS A 292 -12.83 15.05 6.08
N GLU A 293 -12.69 16.36 6.37
CA GLU A 293 -12.25 16.87 7.68
C GLU A 293 -13.06 16.35 8.86
N ARG A 294 -14.39 16.31 8.74
CA ARG A 294 -15.27 15.84 9.82
C ARG A 294 -14.94 14.40 10.20
N GLY A 295 -14.93 13.49 9.23
CA GLY A 295 -14.57 12.09 9.48
C GLY A 295 -13.14 11.94 10.01
N THR A 296 -12.20 12.79 9.57
CA THR A 296 -10.84 12.78 10.13
C THR A 296 -10.86 13.16 11.61
N ARG A 297 -11.59 14.22 12.00
CA ARG A 297 -11.69 14.64 13.40
C ARG A 297 -12.45 13.63 14.26
N ASP A 298 -13.49 13.03 13.71
CA ASP A 298 -14.32 12.05 14.42
C ASP A 298 -13.55 10.73 14.66
N THR A 299 -12.66 10.33 13.74
CA THR A 299 -11.88 9.07 13.84
C THR A 299 -10.51 9.27 14.52
N PHE A 300 -9.80 10.36 14.23
CA PHE A 300 -8.43 10.61 14.71
C PHE A 300 -8.43 11.72 15.77
N VAL A 301 -8.76 11.33 17.01
CA VAL A 301 -9.13 12.27 18.07
C VAL A 301 -7.93 12.95 18.76
N ASP A 302 -6.81 12.22 18.93
CA ASP A 302 -5.67 12.66 19.77
C ASP A 302 -4.29 12.58 19.05
N GLY A 303 -4.29 12.52 17.71
CA GLY A 303 -3.09 12.30 16.88
C GLY A 303 -2.21 11.15 17.36
#